data_AF-A0A661K9Q1-F1
#
_entry.id   AF-A0A661K9Q1-F1
#
_cell.length_a   1.000
_cell.length_b   1.000
_cell.length_c   1.000
_cell.angle_alpha   90.00
_cell.angle_beta   90.00
_cell.angle_gamma   90.00
#
_symmetry.space_group_name_H-M   'P 1'
#
loop_
_entity.id
_entity.type
_entity.pdbx_description
1 polymer ?
#
loop_
_entity_poly.entity_id
_entity_poly.type
_entity_poly.pdbx_seq_one_letter_code
_entity_poly.pdbx_strand_id
1 'polypeptide(L)' 'ALRRLNLKEAARDVLTKAVRRKKDRSDDLLRALRYERALVYEEMGQHKRARFELEKLYAEAPDYEDVAARLGL' A
#
# COMPACT_ATOMS: atom_id res chain seq x y z
N ALA A 1 -5.91 -3.71 10.79
CA ALA A 1 -5.98 -4.18 9.38
C ALA A 1 -5.80 -5.70 9.33
N LEU A 2 -6.40 -6.38 8.35
CA LEU A 2 -6.35 -7.85 8.16
C LEU A 2 -4.92 -8.41 8.11
N ARG A 3 -3.96 -7.61 7.61
CA ARG A 3 -2.52 -7.94 7.61
C ARG A 3 -2.01 -8.31 9.00
N ARG A 4 -2.33 -7.49 10.01
CA ARG A 4 -1.91 -7.71 11.41
C ARG A 4 -2.55 -8.95 12.05
N LEU A 5 -3.56 -9.54 11.41
CA LEU A 5 -4.18 -10.81 11.81
C LEU A 5 -3.61 -12.01 11.03
N ASN A 6 -2.49 -11.82 10.31
CA ASN A 6 -1.87 -12.81 9.41
C ASN A 6 -2.77 -13.28 8.25
N LEU A 7 -3.84 -12.54 7.94
CA LEU A 7 -4.77 -12.83 6.83
C LEU A 7 -4.34 -12.11 5.55
N LYS A 8 -3.11 -12.39 5.09
CA LYS A 8 -2.44 -11.63 4.01
C LYS A 8 -3.17 -11.70 2.67
N GLU A 9 -3.68 -12.88 2.29
CA GLU A 9 -4.42 -13.05 1.04
C GLU A 9 -5.75 -12.28 1.04
N ALA A 10 -6.51 -12.38 2.14
CA ALA A 10 -7.75 -11.63 2.30
C ALA A 10 -7.49 -10.12 2.32
N ALA A 11 -6.42 -9.68 2.99
CA ALA A 11 -5.98 -8.28 3.00
C ALA A 11 -5.69 -7.79 1.58
N ARG A 12 -4.90 -8.55 0.80
CA ARG A 12 -4.59 -8.24 -0.60
C ARG A 12 -5.87 -8.07 -1.44
N ASP A 13 -6.82 -8.97 -1.29
CA ASP A 13 -8.03 -8.98 -2.11
C ASP A 13 -8.95 -7.80 -1.77
N VAL A 14 -9.13 -7.50 -0.48
CA VAL A 14 -9.89 -6.34 -0.01
C VAL A 14 -9.23 -5.04 -0.48
N LEU A 15 -7.92 -4.89 -0.29
CA LEU A 15 -7.18 -3.69 -0.69
C LEU A 15 -7.18 -3.49 -2.22
N THR A 16 -7.08 -4.56 -2.99
CA THR A 16 -7.16 -4.50 -4.46
C THR A 16 -8.50 -3.97 -4.92
N LYS A 17 -9.60 -4.40 -4.30
CA LYS A 17 -10.95 -3.88 -4.59
C LYS A 17 -11.10 -2.44 -4.11
N ALA A 18 -10.53 -2.12 -2.94
CA ALA A 18 -10.59 -0.78 -2.37
C ALA A 18 -9.89 0.24 -3.28
N VAL A 19 -8.61 0.06 -3.62
CA VAL A 19 -7.83 1.04 -4.40
C VAL A 19 -8.44 1.35 -5.79
N ARG A 20 -9.26 0.44 -6.35
CA ARG A 20 -9.95 0.68 -7.64
C ARG A 20 -11.07 1.72 -7.58
N ARG A 21 -11.69 1.93 -6.40
CA ARG A 21 -12.75 2.94 -6.23
C ARG A 21 -12.12 4.24 -5.78
N LYS A 22 -12.07 5.24 -6.67
CA LYS A 22 -11.48 6.56 -6.41
C LYS A 22 -12.51 7.66 -6.14
N LYS A 23 -13.69 7.56 -6.75
CA LYS A 23 -14.76 8.56 -6.60
C LYS A 23 -15.17 8.67 -5.12
N ASP A 24 -15.36 9.90 -4.66
CA ASP A 24 -15.82 10.25 -3.31
C ASP A 24 -14.90 9.75 -2.17
N ARG A 25 -13.58 9.63 -2.44
CA ARG A 25 -12.58 9.29 -1.44
C ARG A 25 -11.52 10.36 -1.33
N SER A 26 -11.10 10.64 -0.10
CA SER A 26 -9.97 11.53 0.14
C SER A 26 -8.67 10.90 -0.37
N ASP A 27 -7.75 11.76 -0.77
CA ASP A 27 -6.41 11.35 -1.18
C ASP A 27 -5.67 10.67 -0.02
N ASP A 28 -5.88 11.12 1.22
CA ASP A 28 -5.37 10.48 2.43
C ASP A 28 -5.78 9.01 2.55
N LEU A 29 -7.07 8.72 2.29
CA LEU A 29 -7.57 7.35 2.31
C LEU A 29 -6.94 6.51 1.20
N LEU A 30 -6.80 7.08 0.00
CA LEU A 30 -6.17 6.37 -1.13
C LEU A 30 -4.69 6.08 -0.84
N ARG A 31 -3.96 7.04 -0.27
CA ARG A 31 -2.57 6.89 0.16
C ARG A 31 -2.42 5.80 1.23
N ALA A 32 -3.27 5.81 2.26
CA ALA A 32 -3.29 4.79 3.30
C ALA A 32 -3.56 3.38 2.74
N LEU A 33 -4.50 3.26 1.79
CA LEU A 33 -4.79 1.98 1.13
C LEU A 33 -3.62 1.48 0.28
N ARG A 34 -2.90 2.37 -0.42
CA ARG A 34 -1.70 2.01 -1.19
C ARG A 34 -0.58 1.55 -0.25
N TYR A 35 -0.34 2.29 0.82
CA TYR A 35 0.68 1.96 1.82
C TYR A 35 0.41 0.60 2.45
N GLU A 36 -0.80 0.37 2.96
CA GLU A 36 -1.19 -0.91 3.56
C GLU A 36 -1.03 -2.07 2.55
N ARG A 37 -1.32 -1.85 1.27
CA ARG A 37 -1.15 -2.86 0.22
C ARG A 37 0.33 -3.15 -0.07
N ALA A 38 1.19 -2.14 -0.03
CA ALA A 38 2.63 -2.34 -0.15
C ALA A 38 3.13 -3.27 0.95
N LEU A 39 2.76 -3.01 2.20
CA LEU A 39 3.14 -3.83 3.36
C LEU A 39 2.63 -5.28 3.25
N VAL A 40 1.39 -5.46 2.77
CA VAL A 40 0.87 -6.81 2.49
C VAL A 40 1.72 -7.53 1.44
N TYR A 41 2.11 -6.85 0.36
CA TYR A 41 2.98 -7.46 -0.66
C TYR A 41 4.37 -7.80 -0.11
N GLU A 42 4.97 -6.95 0.72
CA GLU A 42 6.26 -7.25 1.38
C GLU A 42 6.15 -8.51 2.25
N GLU A 43 5.13 -8.58 3.11
CA GLU A 43 4.92 -9.72 4.00
C GLU A 43 4.56 -11.03 3.27
N MET A 44 4.16 -10.94 1.99
CA MET A 44 3.92 -12.08 1.09
C MET A 44 5.14 -12.40 0.20
N GLY A 45 6.28 -11.72 0.36
CA GLY A 45 7.48 -11.89 -0.47
C GLY A 45 7.35 -11.34 -1.90
N GLN A 46 6.32 -10.55 -2.19
CA GLN A 46 6.05 -9.98 -3.52
C GLN A 46 6.76 -8.63 -3.69
N HIS A 47 8.08 -8.60 -3.51
CA HIS A 47 8.89 -7.37 -3.44
C HIS A 47 8.73 -6.44 -4.64
N LYS A 48 8.63 -6.97 -5.86
CA LYS A 48 8.41 -6.14 -7.07
C LYS A 48 7.08 -5.37 -7.00
N ARG A 49 6.03 -5.99 -6.45
CA ARG A 49 4.72 -5.35 -6.32
C ARG A 49 4.68 -4.37 -5.15
N ALA A 50 5.32 -4.71 -4.04
CA ALA A 50 5.50 -3.79 -2.92
C ALA A 50 6.20 -2.50 -3.36
N ARG A 51 7.36 -2.64 -4.00
CA ARG A 51 8.14 -1.50 -4.51
C ARG A 51 7.34 -0.64 -5.46
N PHE A 52 6.59 -1.23 -6.39
CA PHE A 52 5.73 -0.47 -7.31
C PHE A 52 4.66 0.38 -6.60
N GLU A 53 4.05 -0.14 -5.53
CA GLU A 53 3.09 0.64 -4.74
C GLU A 53 3.75 1.78 -3.97
N LEU A 54 4.93 1.53 -3.40
CA LEU A 54 5.72 2.53 -2.69
C LEU A 54 6.21 3.64 -3.63
N GLU A 55 6.72 3.30 -4.82
CA GLU A 55 7.16 4.29 -5.81
C GLU A 55 6.02 5.20 -6.26
N LYS A 56 4.82 4.64 -6.46
CA LYS A 56 3.63 5.45 -6.75
C LYS A 56 3.25 6.38 -5.61
N LEU A 57 3.28 5.87 -4.39
CA LEU A 57 2.97 6.66 -3.21
C LEU A 57 4.00 7.76 -2.98
N TYR A 58 5.29 7.48 -3.17
CA TYR A 58 6.37 8.46 -3.07
C TYR A 58 6.24 9.57 -4.11
N ALA A 59 5.87 9.24 -5.35
CA ALA A 59 5.63 10.24 -6.39
C ALA A 59 4.46 11.19 -6.07
N GLU A 60 3.47 10.71 -5.31
CA GLU A 60 2.31 11.50 -4.86
C GLU A 60 2.59 12.25 -3.55
N ALA A 61 3.34 11.65 -2.62
CA ALA A 61 3.60 12.13 -1.27
C ALA A 61 4.96 11.61 -0.75
N PRO A 62 6.08 12.33 -1.04
CA PRO A 62 7.42 11.89 -0.67
C PRO A 62 7.67 11.75 0.83
N ASP A 63 6.91 12.48 1.63
CA ASP A 63 6.95 12.56 3.10
C ASP A 63 5.99 11.57 3.79
N TYR A 64 5.32 10.70 3.03
CA TYR A 64 4.33 9.79 3.58
C TYR A 64 4.98 8.65 4.39
N GLU A 65 4.74 8.65 5.71
CA GLU A 65 5.19 7.61 6.65
C GLU A 65 6.69 7.31 6.50
N ASP A 66 7.06 6.05 6.28
CA ASP A 66 8.43 5.57 6.09
C ASP A 66 8.73 5.18 4.63
N VAL A 67 7.94 5.67 3.66
CA VAL A 67 8.00 5.26 2.24
C VAL A 67 9.39 5.51 1.64
N ALA A 68 10.01 6.67 1.89
CA ALA A 68 11.35 6.98 1.40
C ALA A 68 12.39 5.96 1.91
N ALA A 69 12.38 5.71 3.22
CA ALA A 69 13.27 4.74 3.85
C ALA A 69 13.06 3.31 3.30
N ARG A 70 11.82 2.90 3.05
CA ARG A 70 11.50 1.59 2.43
C ARG A 70 11.96 1.49 0.97
N LEU A 71 12.02 2.62 0.26
CA LEU A 71 12.56 2.68 -1.10
C LEU A 71 14.09 2.75 -1.14
N GLY A 72 14.74 3.04 0.00
CA GLY A 72 16.18 3.26 0.12
C GLY A 72 16.60 4.65 -0.36
N LEU A 73 15.74 5.65 -0.18
CA LEU A 73 15.95 7.05 -0.55
C LEU A 73 16.29 7.91 0.67
#